data_AF-A0A931U180-F1
#
_entry.id   AF-A0A931U180-F1
#
_cell.length_a   1.000
_cell.length_b   1.000
_cell.length_c   1.000
_cell.angle_alpha   90.00
_cell.angle_beta   90.00
_cell.angle_gamma   90.00
#
_symmetry.space_group_name_H-M   'P 1'
#
loop_
_entity.id
_entity.type
_entity.pdbx_description
1 polymer ?
#
loop_
_entity_poly.entity_id
_entity_poly.type
_entity_poly.pdbx_seq_one_letter_code
_entity_poly.pdbx_strand_id
1 'polypeptide(L)'
;MLVTEPLHGHLGMVVERFVRAYGAQHLTYETLERAPVRAAVKRVFNQDRLPDFDIANAAYVLSFGADFLSTWLSPTQYNREYGLFRQGEAGGQRRPRGTLVQVEPRLSSTGANADAWVPVRPGAEGLLALSIAQVIVSDGLGDRNAAQRMFPTPGALDPFRPDRVASATGVPAERVVQLARDFAARRPALAIGGDSAAAHTNGTLNLTAIYALNYLVGSVGVQGGVRFNPPLPLRELPQTATATSFRDWRAFVERLRTGQPRPVSLLLVHQANPVYGLPTAVGLAGALANVPFIISFSSFVDDTAAYADLVIPDHTYLESWGDYVPDPGPGYPVIGFQQPVVQPFVGSIQFGDLLLRAAQELGGSVAQALPWKSMKEALQASAAELQRLNRGSVRETTPQRFWNAALQRGGWWDAQATVPGAPPAAPQVPTQPAPATFDGDAQQYPLHLLPFPSNALYDGSLAHLPLLQALDDPISTITWATWVEVNPQTAHDLGLIGDQEADVVAVESPFGAVEAVVFVSPSVPPDVVAMPMGQGHRTFTRYATGRGANPLTLVGAREDAETGALAWASTRVRLRKIGRRVRVPIMQGNVSPIQEASWIQIAGPEKA
;
A
#
# COMPACT_ATOMS: atom_id res chain seq x y z
N MET A 1 -20.46 3.81 17.23
CA MET A 1 -19.61 3.42 16.09
C MET A 1 -18.19 3.73 16.47
N LEU A 2 -17.24 2.86 16.16
CA LEU A 2 -15.81 3.12 16.33
C LEU A 2 -15.12 3.06 14.97
N VAL A 3 -14.29 4.06 14.69
CA VAL A 3 -13.43 4.15 13.51
C VAL A 3 -11.98 4.18 14.00
N THR A 4 -11.13 3.31 13.46
CA THR A 4 -9.68 3.33 13.75
C THR A 4 -8.86 3.19 12.47
N GLU A 5 -7.55 3.38 12.55
CA GLU A 5 -6.60 2.80 11.60
C GLU A 5 -6.65 1.25 11.64
N PRO A 6 -6.06 0.52 10.68
CA PRO A 6 -6.02 -0.95 10.75
C PRO A 6 -5.17 -1.44 11.94
N LEU A 7 -5.83 -1.97 12.97
CA LEU A 7 -5.18 -2.41 14.21
C LEU A 7 -4.71 -3.86 14.18
N HIS A 8 -3.54 -4.10 14.77
CA HIS A 8 -2.94 -5.41 14.98
C HIS A 8 -2.64 -5.62 16.47
N GLY A 9 -2.23 -6.83 16.86
CA GLY A 9 -1.70 -7.10 18.20
C GLY A 9 -2.72 -6.85 19.31
N HIS A 10 -2.25 -6.38 20.46
CA HIS A 10 -3.08 -6.25 21.65
C HIS A 10 -4.08 -5.10 21.55
N LEU A 11 -3.73 -4.00 20.87
CA LEU A 11 -4.67 -2.89 20.70
C LEU A 11 -5.87 -3.33 19.84
N GLY A 12 -5.60 -4.01 18.72
CA GLY A 12 -6.66 -4.62 17.90
C GLY A 12 -7.49 -5.62 18.69
N MET A 13 -6.87 -6.47 19.52
CA MET A 13 -7.58 -7.41 20.39
C MET A 13 -8.51 -6.69 21.37
N VAL A 14 -8.04 -5.65 22.05
CA VAL A 14 -8.84 -4.89 23.02
C VAL A 14 -10.01 -4.20 22.33
N VAL A 15 -9.77 -3.55 21.19
CA VAL A 15 -10.81 -2.89 20.39
C VAL A 15 -11.88 -3.88 19.93
N GLU A 16 -11.49 -5.01 19.33
CA GLU A 16 -12.44 -6.02 18.83
C GLU A 16 -13.26 -6.65 19.95
N ARG A 17 -12.63 -6.93 21.11
CA ARG A 17 -13.35 -7.44 22.29
C ARG A 17 -14.32 -6.39 22.85
N PHE A 18 -13.90 -5.13 22.96
CA PHE A 18 -14.74 -4.03 23.42
C PHE A 18 -15.96 -3.86 22.52
N VAL A 19 -15.74 -3.72 21.21
CA VAL A 19 -16.78 -3.51 20.21
C VAL A 19 -17.79 -4.65 20.23
N ARG A 20 -17.31 -5.90 20.23
CA ARG A 20 -18.18 -7.08 20.27
C ARG A 20 -18.99 -7.17 21.56
N ALA A 21 -18.35 -6.96 22.71
CA ALA A 21 -19.02 -7.09 24.02
C ALA A 21 -20.03 -5.96 24.27
N TYR A 22 -19.74 -4.74 23.79
CA TYR A 22 -20.63 -3.59 23.88
C TYR A 22 -21.76 -3.63 22.84
N GLY A 23 -21.58 -4.34 21.72
CA GLY A 23 -22.50 -4.35 20.59
C GLY A 23 -22.35 -3.10 19.69
N ALA A 24 -21.15 -2.54 19.63
CA ALA A 24 -20.81 -1.51 18.66
C ALA A 24 -20.46 -2.12 17.30
N GLN A 25 -20.30 -1.26 16.29
CA GLN A 25 -19.67 -1.59 15.02
C GLN A 25 -18.31 -0.92 14.95
N HIS A 26 -17.38 -1.57 14.27
CA HIS A 26 -16.01 -1.13 14.06
C HIS A 26 -15.76 -1.01 12.56
N LEU A 27 -15.27 0.16 12.12
CA LEU A 27 -14.74 0.39 10.79
C LEU A 27 -13.28 0.74 10.91
N THR A 28 -12.49 0.29 9.95
CA THR A 28 -11.07 0.61 9.82
C THR A 28 -10.88 1.52 8.62
N TYR A 29 -9.96 2.47 8.73
CA TYR A 29 -9.68 3.42 7.66
C TYR A 29 -8.20 3.36 7.26
N GLU A 30 -7.96 3.04 5.99
CA GLU A 30 -6.67 3.19 5.33
C GLU A 30 -6.88 3.87 3.97
N THR A 31 -6.07 4.87 3.65
CA THR A 31 -6.17 5.61 2.38
C THR A 31 -5.88 4.70 1.18
N LEU A 32 -4.91 3.81 1.34
CA LEU A 32 -4.42 2.89 0.32
C LEU A 32 -4.82 1.47 0.71
N GLU A 33 -6.00 1.07 0.27
CA GLU A 33 -6.58 -0.23 0.65
C GLU A 33 -5.74 -1.41 0.18
N ARG A 34 -5.49 -2.35 1.09
CA ARG A 34 -4.78 -3.61 0.80
C ARG A 34 -5.72 -4.75 0.40
N ALA A 35 -7.03 -4.50 0.34
CA ALA A 35 -8.03 -5.51 0.02
C ALA A 35 -7.79 -6.23 -1.32
N PRO A 36 -7.44 -5.54 -2.44
CA PRO A 36 -7.12 -6.22 -3.70
C PRO A 36 -5.93 -7.17 -3.60
N VAL A 37 -4.87 -6.75 -2.89
CA VAL A 37 -3.66 -7.57 -2.66
C VAL A 37 -4.01 -8.80 -1.84
N ARG A 38 -4.76 -8.65 -0.74
CA ARG A 38 -5.19 -9.77 0.10
C ARG A 38 -6.10 -10.74 -0.65
N ALA A 39 -7.05 -10.24 -1.44
CA ALA A 39 -7.95 -11.06 -2.24
C ALA A 39 -7.17 -11.87 -3.29
N ALA A 40 -6.21 -11.24 -3.99
CA ALA A 40 -5.35 -11.92 -4.94
C ALA A 40 -4.45 -12.97 -4.26
N VAL A 41 -3.85 -12.67 -3.10
CA VAL A 41 -3.08 -13.64 -2.31
C VAL A 41 -3.94 -14.82 -1.87
N LYS A 42 -5.17 -14.57 -1.40
CA LYS A 42 -6.11 -15.63 -1.01
C LYS A 42 -6.48 -16.50 -2.20
N ARG A 43 -6.77 -15.90 -3.36
CA ARG A 43 -7.10 -16.64 -4.58
C ARG A 43 -5.92 -17.44 -5.12
N VAL A 44 -4.75 -16.82 -5.19
CA VAL A 44 -3.58 -17.39 -5.87
C VAL A 44 -2.86 -18.40 -4.98
N PHE A 45 -2.65 -18.06 -3.71
CA PHE A 45 -1.85 -18.85 -2.78
C PHE A 45 -2.67 -19.53 -1.68
N ASN A 46 -3.99 -19.35 -1.63
CA ASN A 46 -4.85 -19.88 -0.56
C ASN A 46 -4.36 -19.50 0.85
N GLN A 47 -3.79 -18.30 0.99
CA GLN A 47 -3.29 -17.75 2.25
C GLN A 47 -4.12 -16.53 2.67
N ASP A 48 -4.37 -16.38 3.98
CA ASP A 48 -4.99 -15.17 4.54
C ASP A 48 -3.95 -14.09 4.90
N ARG A 49 -2.70 -14.51 5.13
CA ARG A 49 -1.57 -13.63 5.45
C ARG A 49 -0.78 -13.33 4.18
N LEU A 50 -0.19 -12.15 4.11
CA LEU A 50 0.63 -11.79 2.96
C LEU A 50 1.91 -12.65 2.95
N PRO A 51 2.30 -13.18 1.79
CA PRO A 51 3.53 -13.92 1.67
C PRO A 51 4.73 -12.99 1.77
N ASP A 52 5.86 -13.58 2.06
CA ASP A 52 7.17 -12.95 1.99
C ASP A 52 7.79 -13.22 0.60
N PHE A 53 8.00 -12.15 -0.15
CA PHE A 53 8.58 -12.19 -1.50
C PHE A 53 10.11 -12.11 -1.37
N ASP A 54 10.82 -13.23 -1.55
CA ASP A 54 12.26 -13.36 -1.29
C ASP A 54 13.13 -12.72 -2.38
N ILE A 55 13.11 -11.39 -2.46
CA ILE A 55 13.88 -10.61 -3.45
C ILE A 55 15.37 -10.88 -3.27
N ALA A 56 15.85 -11.03 -2.03
CA ALA A 56 17.25 -11.21 -1.74
C ALA A 56 17.90 -12.41 -2.44
N ASN A 57 17.14 -13.47 -2.76
CA ASN A 57 17.65 -14.69 -3.38
C ASN A 57 17.11 -14.95 -4.79
N ALA A 58 16.32 -14.03 -5.36
CA ALA A 58 15.85 -14.12 -6.72
C ALA A 58 17.00 -13.82 -7.72
N ALA A 59 16.99 -14.49 -8.88
CA ALA A 59 17.86 -14.16 -10.00
C ALA A 59 17.21 -13.11 -10.93
N TYR A 60 15.88 -13.10 -10.99
CA TYR A 60 15.09 -12.17 -11.78
C TYR A 60 13.84 -11.75 -11.02
N VAL A 61 13.57 -10.46 -10.93
CA VAL A 61 12.35 -9.90 -10.35
C VAL A 61 11.61 -9.14 -11.44
N LEU A 62 10.37 -9.56 -11.70
CA LEU A 62 9.42 -8.87 -12.57
C LEU A 62 8.35 -8.23 -11.67
N SER A 63 8.46 -6.93 -11.46
CA SER A 63 7.63 -6.18 -10.53
C SER A 63 6.61 -5.33 -11.26
N PHE A 64 5.34 -5.39 -10.84
CA PHE A 64 4.22 -4.68 -11.45
C PHE A 64 3.64 -3.66 -10.47
N GLY A 65 3.95 -2.39 -10.69
CA GLY A 65 3.42 -1.27 -9.91
C GLY A 65 3.87 -1.20 -8.45
N ALA A 66 4.59 -2.20 -7.93
CA ALA A 66 5.05 -2.26 -6.55
C ALA A 66 6.30 -1.39 -6.35
N ASP A 67 6.16 -0.24 -5.67
CA ASP A 67 7.30 0.62 -5.32
C ASP A 67 7.94 0.20 -3.99
N PHE A 68 8.57 -0.98 -3.98
CA PHE A 68 9.12 -1.62 -2.78
C PHE A 68 10.36 -0.96 -2.19
N LEU A 69 11.04 -0.10 -2.95
CA LEU A 69 12.11 0.75 -2.42
C LEU A 69 11.57 1.98 -1.69
N SER A 70 10.29 2.31 -1.85
CA SER A 70 9.66 3.47 -1.23
C SER A 70 8.51 3.07 -0.29
N THR A 71 7.32 2.75 -0.81
CA THR A 71 6.08 2.72 -0.02
C THR A 71 5.40 1.34 0.04
N TRP A 72 5.81 0.38 -0.80
CA TRP A 72 5.11 -0.89 -0.93
C TRP A 72 5.41 -1.87 0.22
N LEU A 73 4.35 -2.32 0.89
CA LEU A 73 4.33 -3.35 1.95
C LEU A 73 5.33 -3.13 3.09
N SER A 74 6.58 -3.59 2.94
CA SER A 74 7.65 -3.52 3.94
C SER A 74 8.93 -2.92 3.32
N PRO A 75 8.97 -1.59 3.12
CA PRO A 75 10.09 -0.95 2.42
C PRO A 75 11.44 -1.18 3.08
N THR A 76 11.51 -1.20 4.42
CA THR A 76 12.77 -1.45 5.15
C THR A 76 13.33 -2.85 4.87
N GLN A 77 12.46 -3.87 4.84
CA GLN A 77 12.88 -5.23 4.51
C GLN A 77 13.34 -5.28 3.04
N TYR A 78 12.51 -4.81 2.12
CA TYR A 78 12.79 -4.91 0.69
C TYR A 78 13.97 -4.05 0.23
N ASN A 79 14.26 -2.92 0.87
CA ASN A 79 15.49 -2.16 0.63
C ASN A 79 16.74 -2.99 0.98
N ARG A 80 16.75 -3.67 2.13
CA ARG A 80 17.85 -4.56 2.52
C ARG A 80 17.97 -5.73 1.55
N GLU A 81 16.85 -6.35 1.20
CA GLU A 81 16.82 -7.48 0.27
C GLU A 81 17.26 -7.09 -1.13
N TYR A 82 16.85 -5.92 -1.62
CA TYR A 82 17.31 -5.37 -2.88
C TYR A 82 18.82 -5.12 -2.85
N GLY A 83 19.36 -4.55 -1.77
CA GLY A 83 20.81 -4.42 -1.59
C GLY A 83 21.53 -5.76 -1.75
N LEU A 84 21.04 -6.82 -1.10
CA LEU A 84 21.57 -8.18 -1.27
C LEU A 84 21.41 -8.65 -2.71
N PHE A 85 20.22 -8.55 -3.30
CA PHE A 85 19.90 -8.96 -4.68
C PHE A 85 20.84 -8.33 -5.72
N ARG A 86 21.29 -7.10 -5.48
CA ARG A 86 22.25 -6.38 -6.33
C ARG A 86 23.69 -6.72 -6.05
N GLN A 87 24.00 -7.12 -4.82
CA GLN A 87 25.34 -7.57 -4.44
C GLN A 87 25.65 -8.91 -5.12
N GLY A 88 26.74 -8.94 -5.88
CA GLY A 88 27.29 -10.15 -6.48
C GLY A 88 27.89 -11.13 -5.48
N GLU A 89 27.65 -10.93 -4.18
CA GLU A 89 28.12 -11.79 -3.08
C GLU A 89 27.04 -11.89 -2.00
N ALA A 90 26.83 -13.09 -1.45
CA ALA A 90 26.03 -13.31 -0.25
C ALA A 90 26.71 -14.36 0.65
N GLY A 91 26.89 -14.04 1.94
CA GLY A 91 27.56 -14.95 2.88
C GLY A 91 28.99 -15.32 2.48
N GLY A 92 29.69 -14.44 1.75
CA GLY A 92 31.05 -14.69 1.24
C GLY A 92 31.11 -15.54 -0.04
N GLN A 93 29.97 -15.93 -0.61
CA GLN A 93 29.90 -16.65 -1.89
C GLN A 93 29.50 -15.71 -3.01
N ARG A 94 30.23 -15.75 -4.13
CA ARG A 94 29.85 -15.03 -5.35
C ARG A 94 28.56 -15.59 -5.92
N ARG A 95 27.64 -14.71 -6.26
CA ARG A 95 26.39 -15.01 -6.94
C ARG A 95 26.13 -14.01 -8.07
N PRO A 96 25.39 -14.38 -9.13
CA PRO A 96 25.03 -13.43 -10.17
C PRO A 96 24.23 -12.27 -9.59
N ARG A 97 24.53 -11.04 -10.03
CA ARG A 97 23.70 -9.85 -9.75
C ARG A 97 22.30 -10.09 -10.30
N GLY A 98 21.29 -9.92 -9.46
CA GLY A 98 19.90 -10.07 -9.86
C GLY A 98 19.45 -9.05 -10.89
N THR A 99 18.49 -9.41 -11.75
CA THR A 99 17.89 -8.54 -12.76
C THR A 99 16.50 -8.07 -12.34
N LEU A 100 16.27 -6.76 -12.19
CA LEU A 100 14.97 -6.17 -11.87
C LEU A 100 14.36 -5.54 -13.13
N VAL A 101 13.14 -5.94 -13.46
CA VAL A 101 12.29 -5.21 -14.41
C VAL A 101 11.08 -4.66 -13.68
N GLN A 102 10.89 -3.35 -13.75
CA GLN A 102 9.73 -2.66 -13.18
C GLN A 102 8.75 -2.31 -14.30
N VAL A 103 7.52 -2.80 -14.17
CA VAL A 103 6.39 -2.55 -15.05
C VAL A 103 5.42 -1.64 -14.32
N GLU A 104 5.28 -0.40 -14.76
CA GLU A 104 4.39 0.58 -14.12
C GLU A 104 4.18 1.81 -15.01
N PRO A 105 3.04 2.52 -14.90
CA PRO A 105 2.81 3.70 -15.72
C PRO A 105 3.73 4.88 -15.38
N ARG A 106 4.13 5.04 -14.11
CA ARG A 106 5.03 6.10 -13.65
C ARG A 106 6.34 5.50 -13.18
N LEU A 107 7.47 6.04 -13.61
CA LEU A 107 8.80 5.70 -13.11
C LEU A 107 8.93 6.06 -11.63
N SER A 108 8.74 5.05 -10.77
CA SER A 108 8.86 5.14 -9.31
C SER A 108 10.32 5.08 -8.84
N SER A 109 10.55 5.14 -7.52
CA SER A 109 11.90 4.95 -6.96
C SER A 109 12.43 3.55 -7.29
N THR A 110 11.56 2.55 -7.25
CA THR A 110 11.88 1.18 -7.66
C THR A 110 12.18 1.10 -9.15
N GLY A 111 11.38 1.77 -9.98
CA GLY A 111 11.60 1.86 -11.43
C GLY A 111 12.92 2.51 -11.80
N ALA A 112 13.28 3.61 -11.14
CA ALA A 112 14.55 4.32 -11.33
C ALA A 112 15.79 3.47 -10.93
N ASN A 113 15.60 2.45 -10.09
CA ASN A 113 16.65 1.51 -9.69
C ASN A 113 16.54 0.15 -10.42
N ALA A 114 15.58 -0.02 -11.33
CA ALA A 114 15.44 -1.25 -12.12
C ALA A 114 16.50 -1.33 -13.23
N ASP A 115 16.75 -2.53 -13.78
CA ASP A 115 17.54 -2.69 -15.01
C ASP A 115 16.73 -2.31 -16.27
N ALA A 116 15.40 -2.34 -16.18
CA ALA A 116 14.50 -1.80 -17.18
C ALA A 116 13.19 -1.32 -16.56
N TRP A 117 12.73 -0.16 -17.02
CA TRP A 117 11.37 0.33 -16.79
C TRP A 117 10.51 0.08 -18.03
N VAL A 118 9.31 -0.46 -17.82
CA VAL A 118 8.31 -0.75 -18.86
C VAL A 118 7.06 0.09 -18.59
N PRO A 119 6.84 1.20 -19.33
CA PRO A 119 5.69 2.08 -19.15
C PRO A 119 4.41 1.42 -19.69
N VAL A 120 3.78 0.59 -18.86
CA VAL A 120 2.47 0.00 -19.20
C VAL A 120 1.37 1.05 -19.03
N ARG A 121 0.33 0.98 -19.86
CA ARG A 121 -0.86 1.83 -19.70
C ARG A 121 -1.56 1.53 -18.37
N PRO A 122 -2.07 2.57 -17.66
CA PRO A 122 -2.78 2.38 -16.41
C PRO A 122 -3.90 1.34 -16.51
N GLY A 123 -3.89 0.34 -15.63
CA GLY A 123 -4.91 -0.71 -15.55
C GLY A 123 -4.73 -1.87 -16.54
N ALA A 124 -3.64 -1.89 -17.32
CA ALA A 124 -3.32 -2.95 -18.27
C ALA A 124 -2.24 -3.93 -17.76
N GLU A 125 -1.82 -3.84 -16.50
CA GLU A 125 -0.80 -4.68 -15.87
C GLU A 125 -1.16 -6.17 -15.93
N GLY A 126 -2.41 -6.51 -15.61
CA GLY A 126 -2.92 -7.89 -15.68
C GLY A 126 -2.96 -8.43 -17.10
N LEU A 127 -3.29 -7.58 -18.08
CA LEU A 127 -3.30 -7.94 -19.49
C LEU A 127 -1.87 -8.28 -19.97
N LEU A 128 -0.88 -7.49 -19.56
CA LEU A 128 0.53 -7.77 -19.84
C LEU A 128 0.98 -9.07 -19.16
N ALA A 129 0.61 -9.30 -17.90
CA ALA A 129 0.94 -10.54 -17.17
C ALA A 129 0.34 -11.79 -17.86
N LEU A 130 -0.92 -11.73 -18.32
CA LEU A 130 -1.55 -12.82 -19.07
C LEU A 130 -0.87 -13.04 -20.44
N SER A 131 -0.37 -12.00 -21.07
CA SER A 131 0.39 -12.12 -22.32
C SER A 131 1.78 -12.74 -22.11
N ILE A 132 2.44 -12.41 -21.00
CA ILE A 132 3.66 -13.08 -20.58
C ILE A 132 3.39 -14.57 -20.30
N ALA A 133 2.30 -14.88 -19.58
CA ALA A 133 1.86 -16.27 -19.37
C ALA A 133 1.60 -16.99 -20.70
N GLN A 134 0.95 -16.33 -21.67
CA GLN A 134 0.69 -16.86 -23.00
C GLN A 134 1.98 -17.33 -23.68
N VAL A 135 3.01 -16.49 -23.70
CA VAL A 135 4.32 -16.83 -24.31
C VAL A 135 5.00 -17.97 -23.56
N ILE A 136 5.02 -17.93 -22.21
CA ILE A 136 5.65 -18.98 -21.40
C ILE A 136 5.00 -20.35 -21.65
N VAL A 137 3.67 -20.38 -21.77
CA VAL A 137 2.91 -21.61 -22.02
C VAL A 137 3.06 -22.08 -23.47
N SER A 138 2.97 -21.18 -24.46
CA SER A 138 3.07 -21.56 -25.88
C SER A 138 4.47 -22.04 -26.28
N ASP A 139 5.51 -21.39 -25.75
CA ASP A 139 6.90 -21.75 -26.03
C ASP A 139 7.37 -22.93 -25.15
N GLY A 140 6.53 -23.43 -24.23
CA GLY A 140 6.83 -24.56 -23.36
C GLY A 140 7.93 -24.28 -22.33
N LEU A 141 8.07 -23.02 -21.92
CA LEU A 141 9.14 -22.54 -21.03
C LEU A 141 8.82 -22.75 -19.54
N GLY A 142 7.54 -22.91 -19.18
CA GLY A 142 7.07 -23.03 -17.79
C GLY A 142 6.76 -24.45 -17.32
N ASP A 143 6.30 -24.57 -16.08
CA ASP A 143 5.76 -25.81 -15.49
C ASP A 143 4.45 -26.20 -16.20
N ARG A 144 4.48 -27.35 -16.90
CA ARG A 144 3.35 -27.86 -17.68
C ARG A 144 2.14 -28.22 -16.82
N ASN A 145 2.37 -28.75 -15.61
CA ASN A 145 1.28 -29.11 -14.70
C ASN A 145 0.62 -27.86 -14.12
N ALA A 146 1.41 -26.82 -13.80
CA ALA A 146 0.87 -25.52 -13.42
C ALA A 146 0.05 -24.92 -14.57
N ALA A 147 0.61 -24.86 -15.79
CA ALA A 147 -0.07 -24.34 -16.96
C ALA A 147 -1.41 -25.05 -17.23
N GLN A 148 -1.45 -26.38 -17.17
CA GLN A 148 -2.68 -27.16 -17.38
C GLN A 148 -3.73 -26.91 -16.30
N ARG A 149 -3.33 -26.72 -15.03
CA ARG A 149 -4.25 -26.40 -13.93
C ARG A 149 -4.80 -24.98 -14.05
N MET A 150 -3.94 -24.02 -14.41
CA MET A 150 -4.29 -22.61 -14.51
C MET A 150 -5.18 -22.32 -15.72
N PHE A 151 -4.90 -22.99 -16.84
CA PHE A 151 -5.53 -22.78 -18.13
C PHE A 151 -6.00 -24.13 -18.72
N PRO A 152 -7.04 -24.76 -18.14
CA PRO A 152 -7.46 -26.11 -18.54
C PRO A 152 -8.11 -26.15 -19.94
N THR A 153 -8.65 -25.03 -20.41
CA THR A 153 -9.27 -24.91 -21.72
C THR A 153 -8.20 -24.64 -22.79
N PRO A 154 -8.09 -25.49 -23.84
CA PRO A 154 -7.20 -25.21 -24.97
C PRO A 154 -7.50 -23.84 -25.61
N GLY A 155 -6.45 -23.08 -25.94
CA GLY A 155 -6.61 -21.74 -26.53
C GLY A 155 -7.09 -20.66 -25.56
N ALA A 156 -7.21 -20.95 -24.25
CA ALA A 156 -7.63 -19.95 -23.26
C ALA A 156 -6.74 -18.70 -23.22
N LEU A 157 -5.48 -18.83 -23.65
CA LEU A 157 -4.52 -17.73 -23.71
C LEU A 157 -4.42 -17.06 -25.10
N ASP A 158 -5.10 -17.57 -26.14
CA ASP A 158 -5.05 -17.02 -27.50
C ASP A 158 -5.46 -15.54 -27.61
N PRO A 159 -6.43 -15.02 -26.80
CA PRO A 159 -6.73 -13.60 -26.78
C PRO A 159 -5.56 -12.73 -26.30
N PHE A 160 -4.61 -13.30 -25.56
CA PHE A 160 -3.51 -12.59 -24.91
C PHE A 160 -2.18 -12.69 -25.68
N ARG A 161 -2.20 -13.12 -26.94
CA ARG A 161 -0.98 -13.12 -27.75
C ARG A 161 -0.36 -11.71 -27.80
N PRO A 162 0.98 -11.58 -27.79
CA PRO A 162 1.68 -10.30 -27.80
C PRO A 162 1.17 -9.31 -28.87
N ASP A 163 0.90 -9.81 -30.09
CA ASP A 163 0.38 -9.00 -31.20
C ASP A 163 -1.01 -8.40 -30.95
N ARG A 164 -1.83 -9.06 -30.12
CA ARG A 164 -3.20 -8.64 -29.82
C ARG A 164 -3.29 -7.66 -28.66
N VAL A 165 -2.37 -7.73 -27.71
CA VAL A 165 -2.40 -6.90 -26.50
C VAL A 165 -1.54 -5.65 -26.60
N ALA A 166 -0.58 -5.58 -27.54
CA ALA A 166 0.41 -4.50 -27.61
C ALA A 166 -0.22 -3.09 -27.63
N SER A 167 -1.30 -2.90 -28.39
CA SER A 167 -2.00 -1.61 -28.43
C SER A 167 -2.71 -1.28 -27.13
N ALA A 168 -3.19 -2.27 -26.37
CA ALA A 168 -3.94 -2.05 -25.14
C ALA A 168 -3.01 -1.84 -23.93
N THR A 169 -1.87 -2.53 -23.90
CA THR A 169 -0.85 -2.39 -22.86
C THR A 169 0.09 -1.20 -23.12
N GLY A 170 0.22 -0.76 -24.37
CA GLY A 170 1.26 0.18 -24.78
C GLY A 170 2.65 -0.44 -24.90
N VAL A 171 2.78 -1.76 -24.72
CA VAL A 171 4.06 -2.48 -24.74
C VAL A 171 4.21 -3.24 -26.06
N PRO A 172 5.28 -3.02 -26.84
CA PRO A 172 5.49 -3.72 -28.12
C PRO A 172 5.52 -5.24 -27.98
N ALA A 173 5.00 -5.95 -28.98
CA ALA A 173 4.87 -7.40 -28.96
C ALA A 173 6.23 -8.10 -28.77
N GLU A 174 7.29 -7.64 -29.44
CA GLU A 174 8.64 -8.18 -29.27
C GLU A 174 9.14 -8.06 -27.82
N ARG A 175 8.77 -6.97 -27.13
CA ARG A 175 9.17 -6.74 -25.75
C ARG A 175 8.46 -7.69 -24.80
N VAL A 176 7.16 -7.95 -25.02
CA VAL A 176 6.42 -8.95 -24.23
C VAL A 176 7.07 -10.33 -24.36
N VAL A 177 7.43 -10.74 -25.59
CA VAL A 177 8.12 -12.01 -25.84
C VAL A 177 9.47 -12.05 -25.12
N GLN A 178 10.25 -10.97 -25.17
CA GLN A 178 11.53 -10.88 -24.48
C GLN A 178 11.36 -11.02 -22.96
N LEU A 179 10.44 -10.26 -22.36
CA LEU A 179 10.16 -10.30 -20.92
C LEU A 179 9.79 -11.73 -20.48
N ALA A 180 8.92 -12.39 -21.23
CA ALA A 180 8.49 -13.75 -20.93
C ALA A 180 9.65 -14.76 -20.97
N ARG A 181 10.51 -14.67 -21.98
CA ARG A 181 11.68 -15.55 -22.13
C ARG A 181 12.73 -15.30 -21.04
N ASP A 182 13.04 -14.04 -20.76
CA ASP A 182 14.00 -13.66 -19.71
C ASP A 182 13.51 -14.11 -18.33
N PHE A 183 12.23 -13.86 -18.02
CA PHE A 183 11.60 -14.26 -16.76
C PHE A 183 11.59 -15.78 -16.58
N ALA A 184 11.28 -16.55 -17.63
CA ALA A 184 11.25 -18.01 -17.53
C ALA A 184 12.65 -18.66 -17.48
N ALA A 185 13.66 -18.03 -18.06
CA ALA A 185 15.03 -18.55 -18.16
C ALA A 185 15.88 -18.33 -16.89
N ARG A 186 15.68 -17.22 -16.17
CA ARG A 186 16.55 -16.80 -15.05
C ARG A 186 15.91 -17.11 -13.70
N ARG A 187 16.02 -18.37 -13.26
CA ARG A 187 15.41 -18.86 -12.01
C ARG A 187 16.40 -18.87 -10.81
N PRO A 188 15.92 -18.72 -9.56
CA PRO A 188 14.54 -18.43 -9.16
C PRO A 188 14.06 -17.07 -9.67
N ALA A 189 12.85 -17.02 -10.22
CA ALA A 189 12.27 -15.83 -10.83
C ALA A 189 11.00 -15.42 -10.07
N LEU A 190 10.86 -14.16 -9.73
CA LEU A 190 9.81 -13.69 -8.83
C LEU A 190 8.95 -12.63 -9.50
N ALA A 191 7.65 -12.88 -9.59
CA ALA A 191 6.66 -11.90 -10.03
C ALA A 191 5.97 -11.28 -8.81
N ILE A 192 6.08 -9.97 -8.64
CA ILE A 192 5.43 -9.21 -7.56
C ILE A 192 4.54 -8.12 -8.13
N GLY A 193 3.55 -7.66 -7.36
CA GLY A 193 2.71 -6.55 -7.77
C GLY A 193 1.91 -5.92 -6.63
N GLY A 194 1.54 -4.66 -6.82
CA GLY A 194 0.80 -3.85 -5.85
C GLY A 194 0.64 -2.40 -6.32
N ASP A 195 0.44 -1.48 -5.37
CA ASP A 195 0.16 -0.04 -5.55
C ASP A 195 -0.62 0.25 -6.85
N SER A 196 0.02 0.79 -7.89
CA SER A 196 -0.64 1.17 -9.15
C SER A 196 -1.33 -0.01 -9.86
N ALA A 197 -0.77 -1.22 -9.82
CA ALA A 197 -1.40 -2.40 -10.41
C ALA A 197 -2.70 -2.80 -9.68
N ALA A 198 -2.83 -2.42 -8.40
CA ALA A 198 -4.00 -2.66 -7.56
C ALA A 198 -5.02 -1.51 -7.58
N ALA A 199 -4.63 -0.35 -8.11
CA ALA A 199 -5.33 0.94 -7.98
C ALA A 199 -6.53 1.15 -8.90
N HIS A 200 -6.85 0.15 -9.72
CA HIS A 200 -7.81 0.24 -10.81
C HIS A 200 -9.07 -0.60 -10.55
N THR A 201 -10.14 -0.39 -11.33
CA THR A 201 -11.40 -1.15 -11.19
C THR A 201 -11.25 -2.65 -11.44
N ASN A 202 -10.11 -3.07 -12.01
CA ASN A 202 -9.71 -4.45 -12.26
C ASN A 202 -8.48 -4.88 -11.43
N GLY A 203 -8.15 -4.16 -10.36
CA GLY A 203 -6.93 -4.36 -9.56
C GLY A 203 -6.75 -5.78 -9.03
N THR A 204 -7.82 -6.40 -8.51
CA THR A 204 -7.74 -7.79 -8.02
C THR A 204 -7.42 -8.78 -9.15
N LEU A 205 -7.96 -8.56 -10.34
CA LEU A 205 -7.68 -9.40 -11.52
C LEU A 205 -6.24 -9.21 -12.00
N ASN A 206 -5.74 -7.97 -12.01
CA ASN A 206 -4.35 -7.69 -12.35
C ASN A 206 -3.40 -8.46 -11.45
N LEU A 207 -3.55 -8.32 -10.13
CA LEU A 207 -2.70 -8.99 -9.15
C LEU A 207 -2.83 -10.52 -9.21
N THR A 208 -4.04 -11.04 -9.49
CA THR A 208 -4.25 -12.48 -9.69
C THR A 208 -3.37 -13.00 -10.84
N ALA A 209 -3.39 -12.32 -12.00
CA ALA A 209 -2.57 -12.71 -13.16
C ALA A 209 -1.06 -12.57 -12.89
N ILE A 210 -0.65 -11.51 -12.19
CA ILE A 210 0.75 -11.26 -11.83
C ILE A 210 1.28 -12.36 -10.91
N TYR A 211 0.61 -12.62 -9.78
CA TYR A 211 1.09 -13.61 -8.81
C TYR A 211 1.06 -15.03 -9.37
N ALA A 212 0.10 -15.32 -10.25
CA ALA A 212 0.00 -16.59 -10.97
C ALA A 212 1.26 -16.93 -11.79
N LEU A 213 2.01 -15.93 -12.30
CA LEU A 213 3.25 -16.17 -13.03
C LEU A 213 4.28 -16.96 -12.20
N ASN A 214 4.30 -16.79 -10.88
CA ASN A 214 5.21 -17.52 -9.99
C ASN A 214 5.02 -19.04 -10.05
N TYR A 215 3.80 -19.51 -10.32
CA TYR A 215 3.54 -20.94 -10.51
C TYR A 215 4.12 -21.46 -11.81
N LEU A 216 4.08 -20.68 -12.89
CA LEU A 216 4.61 -21.08 -14.20
C LEU A 216 6.14 -21.23 -14.18
N VAL A 217 6.85 -20.45 -13.36
CA VAL A 217 8.31 -20.54 -13.23
C VAL A 217 8.78 -21.41 -12.07
N GLY A 218 7.85 -21.95 -11.27
CA GLY A 218 8.17 -22.86 -10.16
C GLY A 218 8.71 -22.17 -8.92
N SER A 219 8.34 -20.91 -8.67
CA SER A 219 8.87 -20.08 -7.58
C SER A 219 8.00 -20.06 -6.32
N VAL A 220 6.91 -20.84 -6.24
CA VAL A 220 6.04 -20.86 -5.06
C VAL A 220 6.56 -21.86 -4.03
N GLY A 221 6.82 -21.39 -2.81
CA GLY A 221 7.32 -22.22 -1.71
C GLY A 221 8.81 -22.57 -1.77
N VAL A 222 9.60 -21.83 -2.55
CA VAL A 222 11.06 -22.04 -2.70
C VAL A 222 11.84 -20.76 -2.36
N GLN A 223 13.14 -20.93 -2.06
CA GLN A 223 14.05 -19.80 -1.87
C GLN A 223 14.21 -19.00 -3.17
N GLY A 224 14.28 -17.68 -3.08
CA GLY A 224 14.26 -16.75 -4.20
C GLY A 224 12.89 -16.58 -4.85
N GLY A 225 11.84 -17.10 -4.20
CA GLY A 225 10.47 -17.08 -4.66
C GLY A 225 9.48 -16.59 -3.59
N VAL A 226 8.26 -17.14 -3.60
CA VAL A 226 7.19 -16.78 -2.66
C VAL A 226 7.29 -17.67 -1.43
N ARG A 227 7.59 -17.09 -0.26
CA ARG A 227 7.64 -17.77 1.04
C ARG A 227 6.36 -17.48 1.83
N PHE A 228 5.85 -18.47 2.54
CA PHE A 228 4.65 -18.31 3.36
C PHE A 228 5.00 -18.08 4.83
N ASN A 229 4.22 -17.21 5.48
CA ASN A 229 4.45 -16.78 6.85
C ASN A 229 3.67 -17.65 7.85
N PRO A 230 4.35 -18.40 8.74
CA PRO A 230 3.66 -19.18 9.78
C PRO A 230 2.96 -18.25 10.80
N PRO A 231 1.81 -18.66 11.36
CA PRO A 231 1.10 -17.90 12.39
C PRO A 231 1.95 -17.73 13.66
N LEU A 232 1.81 -16.57 14.32
CA LEU A 232 2.27 -16.43 15.69
C LEU A 232 1.52 -17.44 16.58
N PRO A 233 2.21 -18.03 17.57
CA PRO A 233 1.61 -18.96 18.52
C PRO A 233 0.83 -18.21 19.63
N LEU A 234 0.09 -17.16 19.24
CA LEU A 234 -0.83 -16.37 20.06
C LEU A 234 -2.12 -16.19 19.22
N ARG A 235 -2.98 -17.21 19.26
CA ARG A 235 -4.11 -17.33 18.31
C ARG A 235 -5.21 -16.29 18.53
N GLU A 236 -5.33 -15.77 19.74
CA GLU A 236 -6.34 -14.77 20.09
C GLU A 236 -5.95 -13.34 19.66
N LEU A 237 -4.69 -13.11 19.31
CA LEU A 237 -4.23 -11.80 18.82
C LEU A 237 -4.55 -11.65 17.33
N PRO A 238 -5.16 -10.53 16.91
CA PRO A 238 -5.25 -10.15 15.50
C PRO A 238 -3.86 -10.03 14.89
N GLN A 239 -3.55 -10.92 13.95
CA GLN A 239 -2.26 -10.98 13.26
C GLN A 239 -2.28 -10.33 11.87
N THR A 240 -3.46 -9.96 11.41
CA THR A 240 -3.76 -9.27 10.17
C THR A 240 -4.87 -8.28 10.49
N ALA A 241 -4.76 -7.03 10.09
CA ALA A 241 -5.88 -6.11 10.19
C ALA A 241 -6.89 -6.34 9.06
N THR A 242 -8.16 -6.41 9.42
CA THR A 242 -9.27 -6.40 8.46
C THR A 242 -9.52 -4.95 8.03
N ALA A 243 -9.29 -4.64 6.76
CA ALA A 243 -9.61 -3.34 6.19
C ALA A 243 -11.12 -3.27 5.87
N THR A 244 -11.74 -2.11 6.12
CA THR A 244 -13.10 -1.81 5.67
C THR A 244 -13.04 -1.32 4.24
N SER A 245 -13.83 -1.93 3.35
CA SER A 245 -13.79 -1.57 1.93
C SER A 245 -14.31 -0.14 1.69
N PHE A 246 -13.87 0.50 0.62
CA PHE A 246 -14.47 1.76 0.18
C PHE A 246 -16.00 1.67 -0.02
N ARG A 247 -16.50 0.53 -0.52
CA ARG A 247 -17.94 0.26 -0.62
C ARG A 247 -18.64 0.38 0.73
N ASP A 248 -18.05 -0.21 1.78
CA ASP A 248 -18.60 -0.14 3.14
C ASP A 248 -18.52 1.27 3.72
N TRP A 249 -17.46 2.02 3.40
CA TRP A 249 -17.36 3.45 3.73
C TRP A 249 -18.45 4.28 3.08
N ARG A 250 -18.79 4.02 1.81
CA ARG A 250 -19.92 4.67 1.14
C ARG A 250 -21.25 4.32 1.81
N ALA A 251 -21.45 3.05 2.15
CA ALA A 251 -22.64 2.62 2.89
C ALA A 251 -22.73 3.28 4.27
N PHE A 252 -21.59 3.44 4.97
CA PHE A 252 -21.53 4.16 6.23
C PHE A 252 -21.90 5.64 6.08
N VAL A 253 -21.36 6.32 5.08
CA VAL A 253 -21.70 7.73 4.81
C VAL A 253 -23.19 7.88 4.47
N GLU A 254 -23.76 6.96 3.70
CA GLU A 254 -25.19 6.98 3.39
C GLU A 254 -26.05 6.73 4.63
N ARG A 255 -25.60 5.85 5.52
CA ARG A 255 -26.23 5.65 6.83
C ARG A 255 -26.18 6.91 7.69
N LEU A 256 -25.08 7.67 7.68
CA LEU A 256 -25.00 8.95 8.39
C LEU A 256 -26.01 9.97 7.81
N ARG A 257 -26.28 9.94 6.50
CA ARG A 257 -27.28 10.81 5.86
C ARG A 257 -28.71 10.43 6.18
N THR A 258 -29.03 9.14 6.11
CA THR A 258 -30.42 8.63 6.15
C THR A 258 -30.86 8.19 7.55
N GLY A 259 -29.90 7.89 8.44
CA GLY A 259 -30.16 7.23 9.71
C GLY A 259 -30.53 5.75 9.57
N GLN A 260 -30.46 5.14 8.39
CA GLN A 260 -30.84 3.75 8.14
C GLN A 260 -29.62 2.82 8.02
N PRO A 261 -29.69 1.56 8.49
CA PRO A 261 -30.82 0.91 9.17
C PRO A 261 -30.97 1.33 10.65
N ARG A 262 -29.99 2.04 11.21
CA ARG A 262 -30.05 2.60 12.57
C ARG A 262 -29.16 3.85 12.66
N PRO A 263 -29.60 4.96 13.27
CA PRO A 263 -28.78 6.16 13.36
C PRO A 263 -27.50 5.92 14.18
N VAL A 264 -26.47 6.70 13.88
CA VAL A 264 -25.21 6.70 14.65
C VAL A 264 -25.29 7.82 15.67
N SER A 265 -25.55 7.48 16.94
CA SER A 265 -25.67 8.46 18.03
C SER A 265 -24.33 8.88 18.63
N LEU A 266 -23.31 8.02 18.50
CA LEU A 266 -21.96 8.22 19.02
C LEU A 266 -20.94 7.68 18.01
N LEU A 267 -20.00 8.53 17.62
CA LEU A 267 -18.84 8.15 16.80
C LEU A 267 -17.56 8.35 17.60
N LEU A 268 -16.80 7.28 17.75
CA LEU A 268 -15.45 7.30 18.30
C LEU A 268 -14.48 7.18 17.12
N VAL A 269 -13.47 8.05 17.05
CA VAL A 269 -12.45 8.04 15.99
C VAL A 269 -11.08 8.00 16.63
N HIS A 270 -10.31 6.93 16.43
CA HIS A 270 -8.96 6.78 16.94
C HIS A 270 -7.96 6.82 15.78
N GLN A 271 -7.00 7.74 15.84
CA GLN A 271 -5.86 7.88 14.90
C GLN A 271 -6.19 7.69 13.39
N ALA A 272 -7.41 8.05 12.97
CA ALA A 272 -7.90 7.90 11.61
C ALA A 272 -8.39 9.24 11.06
N ASN A 273 -7.99 9.56 9.83
CA ASN A 273 -8.35 10.82 9.16
C ASN A 273 -9.15 10.62 7.84
N PRO A 274 -10.32 9.97 7.87
CA PRO A 274 -11.12 9.68 6.68
C PRO A 274 -11.69 10.92 5.98
N VAL A 275 -11.84 12.06 6.67
CA VAL A 275 -12.28 13.31 6.01
C VAL A 275 -11.25 13.81 5.00
N TYR A 276 -9.96 13.64 5.31
CA TYR A 276 -8.87 14.01 4.41
C TYR A 276 -8.65 12.96 3.32
N GLY A 277 -8.61 11.66 3.68
CA GLY A 277 -8.17 10.65 2.72
C GLY A 277 -9.30 9.93 1.96
N LEU A 278 -10.58 10.14 2.26
CA LEU A 278 -11.64 9.69 1.36
C LEU A 278 -11.86 10.70 0.23
N PRO A 279 -12.22 10.24 -0.99
CA PRO A 279 -12.60 11.14 -2.06
C PRO A 279 -13.70 12.12 -1.63
N THR A 280 -13.53 13.40 -1.95
CA THR A 280 -14.50 14.45 -1.56
C THR A 280 -15.89 14.16 -2.13
N ALA A 281 -15.97 13.49 -3.29
CA ALA A 281 -17.21 13.03 -3.91
C ALA A 281 -18.06 12.10 -3.02
N VAL A 282 -17.46 11.42 -2.04
CA VAL A 282 -18.19 10.61 -1.05
C VAL A 282 -18.99 11.49 -0.10
N GLY A 283 -18.52 12.71 0.20
CA GLY A 283 -19.22 13.68 1.03
C GLY A 283 -19.32 13.31 2.53
N LEU A 284 -18.28 12.67 3.08
CA LEU A 284 -18.21 12.32 4.51
C LEU A 284 -18.29 13.56 5.42
N ALA A 285 -17.52 14.62 5.12
CA ALA A 285 -17.48 15.85 5.91
C ALA A 285 -18.87 16.42 6.21
N GLY A 286 -19.73 16.51 5.19
CA GLY A 286 -21.10 16.99 5.37
C GLY A 286 -22.00 16.00 6.13
N ALA A 287 -21.76 14.69 5.99
CA ALA A 287 -22.54 13.66 6.67
C ALA A 287 -22.23 13.56 8.17
N LEU A 288 -21.03 13.98 8.61
CA LEU A 288 -20.66 14.01 10.03
C LEU A 288 -21.55 14.94 10.86
N ALA A 289 -22.14 15.97 10.25
CA ALA A 289 -23.07 16.88 10.93
C ALA A 289 -24.35 16.19 11.47
N ASN A 290 -24.66 14.98 11.00
CA ASN A 290 -25.80 14.19 11.48
C ASN A 290 -25.47 13.29 12.68
N VAL A 291 -24.20 13.25 13.13
CA VAL A 291 -23.79 12.49 14.31
C VAL A 291 -23.94 13.39 15.55
N PRO A 292 -24.77 13.03 16.54
CA PRO A 292 -25.00 13.88 17.72
C PRO A 292 -23.79 14.10 18.61
N PHE A 293 -22.85 13.15 18.64
CA PHE A 293 -21.64 13.28 19.45
C PHE A 293 -20.47 12.51 18.83
N ILE A 294 -19.37 13.23 18.58
CA ILE A 294 -18.14 12.71 17.99
C ILE A 294 -16.99 12.91 18.99
N ILE A 295 -16.31 11.81 19.33
CA ILE A 295 -15.09 11.82 20.15
C ILE A 295 -13.91 11.41 19.27
N SER A 296 -12.89 12.27 19.20
CA SER A 296 -11.62 11.96 18.53
C SER A 296 -10.53 11.66 19.56
N PHE A 297 -9.82 10.56 19.37
CA PHE A 297 -8.62 10.14 20.10
C PHE A 297 -7.44 10.35 19.16
N SER A 298 -6.88 11.55 19.17
CA SER A 298 -5.78 11.96 18.29
C SER A 298 -4.82 12.85 19.06
N SER A 299 -3.54 12.79 18.69
CA SER A 299 -2.52 13.69 19.24
C SER A 299 -2.56 15.08 18.58
N PHE A 300 -3.34 15.24 17.49
CA PHE A 300 -3.44 16.48 16.71
C PHE A 300 -4.88 16.77 16.31
N VAL A 301 -5.19 18.04 16.01
CA VAL A 301 -6.47 18.41 15.40
C VAL A 301 -6.35 18.33 13.87
N ASP A 302 -6.40 17.10 13.36
CA ASP A 302 -6.45 16.78 11.92
C ASP A 302 -7.82 17.11 11.29
N ASP A 303 -7.98 16.86 9.98
CA ASP A 303 -9.20 17.17 9.21
C ASP A 303 -10.45 16.46 9.72
N THR A 304 -10.31 15.30 10.36
CA THR A 304 -11.45 14.57 10.94
C THR A 304 -11.69 15.03 12.37
N ALA A 305 -10.64 15.19 13.17
CA ALA A 305 -10.72 15.69 14.55
C ALA A 305 -11.33 17.11 14.61
N ALA A 306 -11.21 17.92 13.56
CA ALA A 306 -11.86 19.23 13.46
C ALA A 306 -13.40 19.19 13.51
N TYR A 307 -14.01 18.01 13.30
CA TYR A 307 -15.46 17.80 13.43
C TYR A 307 -15.86 17.20 14.79
N ALA A 308 -14.89 16.91 15.67
CA ALA A 308 -15.18 16.28 16.96
C ALA A 308 -15.74 17.27 17.98
N ASP A 309 -16.73 16.83 18.76
CA ASP A 309 -17.24 17.56 19.92
C ASP A 309 -16.29 17.48 21.12
N LEU A 310 -15.55 16.37 21.20
CA LEU A 310 -14.53 16.12 22.22
C LEU A 310 -13.27 15.53 21.59
N VAL A 311 -12.14 16.18 21.83
CA VAL A 311 -10.82 15.63 21.50
C VAL A 311 -10.14 15.17 22.79
N ILE A 312 -9.80 13.90 22.87
CA ILE A 312 -9.04 13.30 23.96
C ILE A 312 -7.61 13.05 23.45
N PRO A 313 -6.60 13.76 23.97
CA PRO A 313 -5.21 13.57 23.55
C PRO A 313 -4.72 12.14 23.83
N ASP A 314 -4.43 11.40 22.77
CA ASP A 314 -3.85 10.05 22.86
C ASP A 314 -2.33 10.10 22.97
N HIS A 315 -1.76 9.03 23.54
CA HIS A 315 -0.33 8.82 23.62
C HIS A 315 0.26 8.59 22.23
N THR A 316 1.45 9.14 22.01
CA THR A 316 2.29 8.72 20.88
C THR A 316 2.87 7.32 21.14
N TYR A 317 3.42 6.70 20.09
CA TYR A 317 4.11 5.41 20.22
C TYR A 317 5.34 5.46 21.16
N LEU A 318 5.84 6.65 21.52
CA LEU A 318 6.95 6.83 22.47
C LEU A 318 6.49 6.84 23.94
N GLU A 319 5.19 7.00 24.19
CA GLU A 319 4.58 7.16 25.51
C GLU A 319 3.75 5.94 25.94
N SER A 320 3.46 5.03 25.00
CA SER A 320 2.50 3.94 25.17
C SER A 320 3.12 2.55 25.23
N TRP A 321 2.48 1.65 25.97
CA TRP A 321 2.76 0.21 25.93
C TRP A 321 2.03 -0.43 24.77
N GLY A 322 2.73 -1.17 23.91
CA GLY A 322 2.10 -1.78 22.74
C GLY A 322 2.88 -2.95 22.18
N ASP A 323 2.46 -3.40 21.01
CA ASP A 323 3.11 -4.43 20.24
C ASP A 323 2.82 -4.26 18.75
N TYR A 324 3.57 -4.97 17.92
CA TYR A 324 3.32 -5.03 16.50
C TYR A 324 3.59 -6.43 15.95
N VAL A 325 2.64 -6.93 15.16
CA VAL A 325 2.77 -8.16 14.40
C VAL A 325 2.86 -7.77 12.91
N PRO A 326 4.02 -7.92 12.25
CA PRO A 326 4.16 -7.54 10.86
C PRO A 326 3.37 -8.48 9.93
N ASP A 327 2.76 -7.88 8.91
CA ASP A 327 2.08 -8.55 7.80
C ASP A 327 2.35 -7.78 6.49
N PRO A 328 3.21 -8.30 5.58
CA PRO A 328 3.83 -9.63 5.63
C PRO A 328 4.88 -9.76 6.74
N GLY A 329 5.03 -10.98 7.27
CA GLY A 329 6.14 -11.34 8.14
C GLY A 329 7.41 -11.68 7.33
N PRO A 330 8.57 -11.85 8.01
CA PRO A 330 9.86 -12.12 7.37
C PRO A 330 10.11 -13.61 7.03
N GLY A 331 9.05 -14.38 6.78
CA GLY A 331 9.10 -15.84 6.57
C GLY A 331 9.04 -16.69 7.85
N TYR A 332 8.95 -16.06 9.02
CA TYR A 332 8.83 -16.72 10.34
C TYR A 332 7.97 -15.85 11.28
N PRO A 333 7.43 -16.42 12.38
CA PRO A 333 6.54 -15.67 13.26
C PRO A 333 7.37 -14.74 14.14
N VAL A 334 6.93 -13.49 14.23
CA VAL A 334 7.58 -12.42 15.00
C VAL A 334 6.52 -11.49 15.61
N ILE A 335 6.78 -11.04 16.83
CA ILE A 335 6.03 -10.00 17.52
C ILE A 335 7.04 -9.02 18.16
N GLY A 336 6.91 -7.75 17.85
CA GLY A 336 7.65 -6.66 18.51
C GLY A 336 6.90 -6.18 19.74
N PHE A 337 7.62 -5.86 20.82
CA PHE A 337 7.05 -5.24 22.02
C PHE A 337 7.50 -3.78 22.11
N GLN A 338 6.54 -2.88 22.27
CA GLN A 338 6.75 -1.45 22.44
C GLN A 338 6.64 -1.09 23.94
N GLN A 339 7.61 -0.30 24.40
CA GLN A 339 7.60 0.27 25.75
C GLN A 339 7.72 1.79 25.68
N PRO A 340 7.10 2.53 26.61
CA PRO A 340 7.31 3.96 26.75
C PRO A 340 8.77 4.28 27.01
N VAL A 341 9.31 5.23 26.25
CA VAL A 341 10.69 5.76 26.42
C VAL A 341 10.70 7.17 27.01
N VAL A 342 9.53 7.81 27.09
CA VAL A 342 9.31 9.09 27.74
C VAL A 342 8.08 9.01 28.65
N GLN A 343 8.00 9.94 29.60
CA GLN A 343 6.77 10.10 30.39
C GLN A 343 5.67 10.71 29.51
N PRO A 344 4.42 10.25 29.62
CA PRO A 344 3.32 10.84 28.87
C PRO A 344 3.15 12.33 29.14
N PHE A 345 2.77 13.07 28.11
CA PHE A 345 2.38 14.46 28.26
C PHE A 345 1.19 14.61 29.24
N VAL A 346 1.19 15.69 30.02
CA VAL A 346 0.18 15.93 31.07
C VAL A 346 -1.22 15.98 30.45
N GLY A 347 -2.14 15.19 31.00
CA GLY A 347 -3.54 15.15 30.56
C GLY A 347 -3.83 14.25 29.35
N SER A 348 -2.82 13.53 28.84
CA SER A 348 -3.00 12.50 27.79
C SER A 348 -3.21 11.10 28.38
N ILE A 349 -3.90 10.23 27.65
CA ILE A 349 -4.15 8.84 28.05
C ILE A 349 -4.08 7.91 26.84
N GLN A 350 -3.40 6.77 27.00
CA GLN A 350 -3.37 5.72 25.98
C GLN A 350 -4.78 5.18 25.71
N PHE A 351 -5.21 5.20 24.45
CA PHE A 351 -6.54 4.75 24.04
C PHE A 351 -6.91 3.34 24.55
N GLY A 352 -5.98 2.38 24.45
CA GLY A 352 -6.19 1.03 24.97
C GLY A 352 -6.48 0.99 26.47
N ASP A 353 -5.73 1.76 27.28
CA ASP A 353 -5.98 1.86 28.73
C ASP A 353 -7.31 2.57 29.04
N LEU A 354 -7.68 3.56 28.22
CA LEU A 354 -8.99 4.23 28.34
C LEU A 354 -10.14 3.25 28.08
N LEU A 355 -10.05 2.42 27.04
CA LEU A 355 -11.05 1.39 26.75
C LEU A 355 -11.14 0.34 27.87
N LEU A 356 -10.00 -0.10 28.41
CA LEU A 356 -9.98 -1.02 29.55
C LEU A 356 -10.66 -0.42 30.77
N ARG A 357 -10.40 0.86 31.10
CA ARG A 357 -11.08 1.56 32.20
C ARG A 357 -12.58 1.70 31.95
N ALA A 358 -12.97 2.14 30.76
CA ALA A 358 -14.37 2.28 30.37
C ALA A 358 -15.11 0.94 30.45
N ALA A 359 -14.47 -0.16 30.06
CA ALA A 359 -15.03 -1.50 30.18
C ALA A 359 -15.33 -1.89 31.64
N GLN A 360 -14.43 -1.55 32.57
CA GLN A 360 -14.65 -1.81 34.00
C GLN A 360 -15.80 -0.98 34.58
N GLU A 361 -15.90 0.30 34.20
CA GLU A 361 -17.01 1.18 34.61
C GLU A 361 -18.37 0.71 34.05
N LEU A 362 -18.40 0.21 32.81
CA LEU A 362 -19.61 -0.37 32.19
C LEU A 362 -20.04 -1.69 32.85
N GLY A 363 -19.08 -2.44 33.41
CA GLY A 363 -19.34 -3.71 34.08
C GLY A 363 -19.85 -4.82 33.14
N GLY A 364 -20.52 -5.82 33.73
CA GLY A 364 -21.20 -6.88 32.99
C GLY A 364 -20.30 -7.67 32.03
N SER A 365 -20.83 -7.99 30.85
CA SER A 365 -20.12 -8.74 29.79
C SER A 365 -18.92 -7.97 29.22
N VAL A 366 -18.93 -6.63 29.29
CA VAL A 366 -17.86 -5.78 28.76
C VAL A 366 -16.61 -5.88 29.64
N ALA A 367 -16.77 -5.75 30.96
CA ALA A 367 -15.67 -5.95 31.92
C ALA A 367 -15.09 -7.38 31.86
N GLN A 368 -15.95 -8.39 31.67
CA GLN A 368 -15.52 -9.79 31.55
C GLN A 368 -14.70 -10.06 30.28
N ALA A 369 -15.03 -9.40 29.17
CA ALA A 369 -14.29 -9.55 27.91
C ALA A 369 -12.88 -8.92 27.97
N LEU A 370 -12.67 -7.96 28.88
CA LEU A 370 -11.46 -7.14 28.99
C LEU A 370 -10.92 -7.18 30.43
N PRO A 371 -10.35 -8.32 30.88
CA PRO A 371 -10.00 -8.54 32.28
C PRO A 371 -8.74 -7.80 32.76
N TRP A 372 -7.99 -7.18 31.85
CA TRP A 372 -6.74 -6.50 32.16
C TRP A 372 -6.95 -5.08 32.67
N LYS A 373 -6.11 -4.64 33.62
CA LYS A 373 -6.15 -3.26 34.17
C LYS A 373 -5.42 -2.26 33.29
N SER A 374 -4.52 -2.75 32.44
CA SER A 374 -3.74 -1.92 31.51
C SER A 374 -3.26 -2.74 30.30
N MET A 375 -2.90 -2.04 29.24
CA MET A 375 -2.25 -2.61 28.05
C MET A 375 -0.96 -3.33 28.41
N LYS A 376 -0.17 -2.80 29.36
CA LYS A 376 1.03 -3.48 29.87
C LYS A 376 0.71 -4.86 30.45
N GLU A 377 -0.36 -4.98 31.22
CA GLU A 377 -0.77 -6.26 31.80
C GLU A 377 -1.22 -7.25 30.72
N ALA A 378 -1.95 -6.78 29.71
CA ALA A 378 -2.33 -7.60 28.56
C ALA A 378 -1.10 -8.15 27.82
N LEU A 379 -0.11 -7.29 27.54
CA LEU A 379 1.16 -7.68 26.91
C LEU A 379 1.94 -8.70 27.75
N GLN A 380 1.99 -8.51 29.07
CA GLN A 380 2.65 -9.44 29.99
C GLN A 380 1.97 -10.81 30.02
N ALA A 381 0.64 -10.87 29.88
CA ALA A 381 -0.10 -12.11 29.81
C ALA A 381 0.27 -12.94 28.56
N SER A 382 0.34 -12.32 27.38
CA SER A 382 0.78 -12.99 26.16
C SER A 382 2.27 -13.33 26.17
N ALA A 383 3.13 -12.48 26.77
CA ALA A 383 4.53 -12.82 26.96
C ALA A 383 4.70 -14.08 27.84
N ALA A 384 3.88 -14.25 28.88
CA ALA A 384 3.87 -15.45 29.70
C ALA A 384 3.38 -16.69 28.94
N GLU A 385 2.53 -16.53 27.92
CA GLU A 385 2.14 -17.62 27.01
C GLU A 385 3.29 -18.05 26.10
N LEU A 386 3.98 -17.09 25.47
CA LEU A 386 5.17 -17.36 24.66
C LEU A 386 6.28 -18.04 25.48
N GLN A 387 6.47 -17.60 26.73
CA GLN A 387 7.44 -18.21 27.66
C GLN A 387 7.18 -19.71 27.87
N ARG A 388 5.91 -20.10 28.05
CA ARG A 388 5.50 -21.50 28.26
C ARG A 388 5.83 -22.42 27.08
N LEU A 389 5.97 -21.87 25.86
CA LEU A 389 6.36 -22.63 24.68
C LEU A 389 7.82 -23.09 24.71
N ASN A 390 8.66 -22.44 25.53
CA ASN A 390 10.10 -22.74 25.68
C ASN A 390 10.85 -22.84 24.33
N ARG A 391 10.51 -21.97 23.38
CA ARG A 391 11.09 -21.90 22.03
C ARG A 391 11.19 -20.47 21.52
N GLY A 392 11.76 -20.30 20.33
CA GLY A 392 12.04 -18.99 19.73
C GLY A 392 13.29 -18.32 20.30
N SER A 393 13.41 -17.01 20.04
CA SER A 393 14.58 -16.18 20.30
C SER A 393 14.82 -15.87 21.78
N VAL A 394 13.78 -16.02 22.62
CA VAL A 394 13.85 -15.84 24.07
C VAL A 394 13.41 -17.13 24.74
N ARG A 395 14.25 -17.66 25.62
CA ARG A 395 13.96 -18.86 26.44
C ARG A 395 14.37 -18.56 27.86
N GLU A 396 13.39 -18.49 28.75
CA GLU A 396 13.58 -18.11 30.14
C GLU A 396 12.68 -18.96 31.03
N THR A 397 13.09 -19.15 32.28
CA THR A 397 12.40 -20.04 33.23
C THR A 397 11.25 -19.39 33.97
N THR A 398 11.19 -18.06 34.03
CA THR A 398 10.13 -17.32 34.71
C THR A 398 9.50 -16.26 33.80
N PRO A 399 8.20 -15.95 33.95
CA PRO A 399 7.52 -14.93 33.14
C PRO A 399 8.20 -13.56 33.22
N GLN A 400 8.67 -13.15 34.41
CA GLN A 400 9.32 -11.85 34.58
C GLN A 400 10.68 -11.77 33.84
N ARG A 401 11.48 -12.84 33.89
CA ARG A 401 12.75 -12.89 33.14
C ARG A 401 12.50 -12.88 31.64
N PHE A 402 11.51 -13.66 31.19
CA PHE A 402 11.10 -13.66 29.78
C PHE A 402 10.67 -12.27 29.32
N TRP A 403 9.80 -11.59 30.07
CA TRP A 403 9.32 -10.25 29.75
C TRP A 403 10.48 -9.25 29.59
N ASN A 404 11.39 -9.21 30.56
CA ASN A 404 12.55 -8.33 30.51
C ASN A 404 13.47 -8.65 29.32
N ALA A 405 13.71 -9.94 29.05
CA ALA A 405 14.56 -10.40 27.95
C ALA A 405 13.94 -10.15 26.56
N ALA A 406 12.60 -10.22 26.46
CA ALA A 406 11.87 -9.88 25.24
C ALA A 406 11.92 -8.37 24.99
N LEU A 407 11.68 -7.53 26.02
CA LEU A 407 11.82 -6.08 25.89
C LEU A 407 13.24 -5.65 25.52
N GLN A 408 14.26 -6.26 26.12
CA GLN A 408 15.67 -5.96 25.80
C GLN A 408 16.01 -6.26 24.33
N ARG A 409 15.37 -7.28 23.74
CA ARG A 409 15.53 -7.64 22.33
C ARG A 409 14.54 -6.94 21.40
N GLY A 410 13.60 -6.17 21.95
CA GLY A 410 12.51 -5.51 21.22
C GLY A 410 11.35 -6.43 20.81
N GLY A 411 11.35 -7.71 21.19
CA GLY A 411 10.33 -8.66 20.74
C GLY A 411 10.67 -10.13 20.95
N TRP A 412 9.87 -11.00 20.33
CA TRP A 412 10.06 -12.45 20.23
C TRP A 412 9.88 -12.90 18.77
N TRP A 413 10.69 -13.84 18.32
CA TRP A 413 10.57 -14.46 16.99
C TRP A 413 11.05 -15.90 17.01
N ASP A 414 10.60 -16.70 16.04
CA ASP A 414 11.00 -18.11 15.91
C ASP A 414 11.44 -18.45 14.49
N ALA A 415 12.69 -18.12 14.16
CA ALA A 415 13.25 -18.29 12.82
C ALA A 415 13.33 -19.75 12.33
N GLN A 416 13.07 -20.73 13.22
CA GLN A 416 13.04 -22.15 12.87
C GLN A 416 11.61 -22.63 12.54
N ALA A 417 10.59 -21.83 12.82
CA ALA A 417 9.22 -22.18 12.51
C ALA A 417 8.94 -21.98 11.01
N THR A 418 8.32 -22.99 10.40
CA THR A 418 7.92 -23.00 8.98
C THR A 418 6.42 -23.24 8.87
N VAL A 419 5.84 -22.92 7.71
CA VAL A 419 4.48 -23.32 7.38
C VAL A 419 4.45 -24.83 7.13
N PRO A 420 3.60 -25.60 7.83
CA PRO A 420 3.51 -27.04 7.61
C PRO A 420 2.80 -27.38 6.30
N GLY A 421 3.25 -28.43 5.62
CA GLY A 421 2.61 -28.96 4.41
C GLY A 421 3.28 -28.53 3.11
N ALA A 422 2.77 -29.08 2.00
CA ALA A 422 3.23 -28.70 0.66
C ALA A 422 2.66 -27.32 0.27
N PRO A 423 3.36 -26.56 -0.59
CA PRO A 423 2.79 -25.35 -1.18
C PRO A 423 1.44 -25.63 -1.86
N PRO A 424 0.53 -24.65 -1.88
CA PRO A 424 -0.76 -24.80 -2.53
C PRO A 424 -0.55 -25.04 -4.03
N ALA A 425 -1.40 -25.89 -4.62
CA ALA A 425 -1.37 -26.12 -6.06
C ALA A 425 -1.77 -24.85 -6.84
N ALA A 426 -1.29 -24.73 -8.08
CA ALA A 426 -1.65 -23.63 -8.97
C ALA A 426 -3.18 -23.54 -9.16
N PRO A 427 -3.79 -22.37 -8.95
CA PRO A 427 -5.24 -22.19 -9.10
C PRO A 427 -5.63 -21.92 -10.54
N GLN A 428 -6.93 -21.98 -10.83
CA GLN A 428 -7.45 -21.48 -12.10
C GLN A 428 -7.34 -19.96 -12.17
N VAL A 429 -6.88 -19.44 -13.30
CA VAL A 429 -6.72 -17.99 -13.53
C VAL A 429 -7.82 -17.54 -14.49
N PRO A 430 -8.58 -16.48 -14.17
CA PRO A 430 -9.56 -15.92 -15.09
C PRO A 430 -8.91 -15.44 -16.39
N THR A 431 -9.44 -15.90 -17.53
CA THR A 431 -8.97 -15.53 -18.89
C THR A 431 -9.95 -14.61 -19.63
N GLN A 432 -10.84 -13.94 -18.89
CA GLN A 432 -11.73 -12.91 -19.44
C GLN A 432 -11.26 -11.54 -18.94
N PRO A 433 -10.59 -10.73 -19.76
CA PRO A 433 -10.14 -9.42 -19.32
C PRO A 433 -11.35 -8.47 -19.25
N ALA A 434 -11.59 -7.89 -18.07
CA ALA A 434 -12.34 -6.65 -17.97
C ALA A 434 -11.33 -5.49 -18.03
N PRO A 435 -11.33 -4.66 -19.10
CA PRO A 435 -10.48 -3.49 -19.14
C PRO A 435 -10.81 -2.56 -17.96
N ALA A 436 -9.81 -1.85 -17.45
CA ALA A 436 -10.04 -0.83 -16.44
C ALA A 436 -11.01 0.23 -16.98
N THR A 437 -11.95 0.65 -16.14
CA THR A 437 -12.88 1.73 -16.45
C THR A 437 -12.46 2.97 -15.69
N PHE A 438 -12.64 4.14 -16.32
CA PHE A 438 -12.19 5.42 -15.76
C PHE A 438 -13.36 6.38 -15.67
N ASP A 439 -13.40 7.19 -14.62
CA ASP A 439 -14.30 8.33 -14.54
C ASP A 439 -13.80 9.50 -15.39
N GLY A 440 -14.73 10.25 -15.97
CA GLY A 440 -14.45 11.36 -16.89
C GLY A 440 -14.48 10.91 -18.35
N ASP A 441 -15.13 11.72 -19.19
CA ASP A 441 -15.13 11.52 -20.64
C ASP A 441 -13.73 11.79 -21.22
N ALA A 442 -13.25 10.91 -22.10
CA ALA A 442 -11.88 10.98 -22.64
C ALA A 442 -11.64 12.17 -23.58
N GLN A 443 -12.69 12.74 -24.19
CA GLN A 443 -12.55 13.94 -25.03
C GLN A 443 -12.44 15.19 -24.15
N GLN A 444 -13.21 15.24 -23.07
CA GLN A 444 -13.17 16.37 -22.12
C GLN A 444 -11.98 16.31 -21.15
N TYR A 445 -11.57 15.10 -20.76
CA TYR A 445 -10.50 14.80 -19.80
C TYR A 445 -9.52 13.78 -20.43
N PRO A 446 -8.60 14.24 -21.28
CA PRO A 446 -7.78 13.32 -22.09
C PRO A 446 -6.72 12.55 -21.31
N LEU A 447 -6.30 13.04 -20.13
CA LEU A 447 -5.17 12.49 -19.39
C LEU A 447 -5.64 11.55 -18.28
N HIS A 448 -4.93 10.46 -18.05
CA HIS A 448 -5.11 9.60 -16.89
C HIS A 448 -4.41 10.21 -15.66
N LEU A 449 -5.12 10.34 -14.54
CA LEU A 449 -4.53 10.74 -13.27
C LEU A 449 -4.01 9.52 -12.53
N LEU A 450 -2.73 9.55 -12.14
CA LEU A 450 -2.11 8.58 -11.25
C LEU A 450 -1.66 9.27 -9.95
N PRO A 451 -2.51 9.28 -8.91
CA PRO A 451 -2.05 9.63 -7.57
C PRO A 451 -0.96 8.64 -7.12
N PHE A 452 0.03 9.05 -6.34
CA PHE A 452 0.99 8.12 -5.75
C PHE A 452 1.37 8.52 -4.32
N PRO A 453 1.65 7.56 -3.42
CA PRO A 453 2.03 7.90 -2.06
C PRO A 453 3.39 8.62 -2.06
N SER A 454 3.53 9.70 -1.30
CA SER A 454 4.81 10.39 -1.17
C SER A 454 5.79 9.50 -0.39
N ASN A 455 7.05 9.44 -0.82
CA ASN A 455 8.09 8.75 -0.06
C ASN A 455 8.26 9.33 1.37
N ALA A 456 8.08 10.65 1.51
CA ALA A 456 8.27 11.34 2.78
C ALA A 456 6.97 11.44 3.60
N LEU A 457 5.85 11.76 2.94
CA LEU A 457 4.58 12.08 3.61
C LEU A 457 3.57 10.93 3.57
N TYR A 458 3.88 9.86 2.84
CA TYR A 458 3.02 8.71 2.58
C TYR A 458 1.65 9.17 2.05
N ASP A 459 0.58 8.87 2.78
CA ASP A 459 -0.78 9.28 2.47
C ASP A 459 -1.14 10.66 3.02
N GLY A 460 -0.35 11.24 3.92
CA GLY A 460 -0.59 12.53 4.60
C GLY A 460 -0.55 12.43 6.12
N SER A 461 -0.62 11.22 6.67
CA SER A 461 -0.44 10.97 8.11
C SER A 461 0.84 11.60 8.68
N LEU A 462 1.89 11.72 7.87
CA LEU A 462 3.20 12.27 8.26
C LEU A 462 3.38 13.76 7.93
N ALA A 463 2.39 14.43 7.35
CA ALA A 463 2.48 15.82 6.89
C ALA A 463 2.79 16.83 7.99
N HIS A 464 2.49 16.48 9.26
CA HIS A 464 2.75 17.33 10.42
C HIS A 464 4.23 17.46 10.78
N LEU A 465 5.11 16.63 10.21
CA LEU A 465 6.54 16.59 10.55
C LEU A 465 7.34 17.52 9.63
N PRO A 466 7.94 18.61 10.15
CA PRO A 466 8.62 19.60 9.30
C PRO A 466 9.88 19.04 8.61
N LEU A 467 10.55 18.07 9.24
CA LEU A 467 11.71 17.40 8.62
C LEU A 467 11.31 16.56 7.41
N LEU A 468 10.13 15.93 7.43
CA LEU A 468 9.63 15.16 6.29
C LEU A 468 9.07 16.06 5.20
N GLN A 469 8.49 17.22 5.54
CA GLN A 469 8.12 18.26 4.56
C GLN A 469 9.34 18.82 3.81
N ALA A 470 10.50 18.84 4.47
CA ALA A 470 11.77 19.31 3.91
C ALA A 470 12.61 18.18 3.28
N LEU A 471 12.14 16.93 3.31
CA LEU A 471 12.82 15.81 2.67
C LEU A 471 12.51 15.83 1.17
N ASP A 472 13.56 15.85 0.36
CA ASP A 472 13.45 15.86 -1.10
C ASP A 472 12.76 14.59 -1.61
N ASP A 473 11.81 14.77 -2.53
CA ASP A 473 11.28 13.66 -3.30
C ASP A 473 12.38 13.00 -4.16
N PRO A 474 12.53 11.67 -4.16
CA PRO A 474 13.65 11.00 -4.82
C PRO A 474 13.68 11.15 -6.35
N ILE A 475 12.55 11.52 -6.99
CA ILE A 475 12.45 11.67 -8.45
C ILE A 475 12.49 13.15 -8.85
N SER A 476 11.70 13.99 -8.19
CA SER A 476 11.54 15.41 -8.54
C SER A 476 12.42 16.36 -7.75
N THR A 477 12.91 15.94 -6.57
CA THR A 477 13.59 16.77 -5.56
C THR A 477 12.79 17.97 -5.07
N ILE A 478 11.47 17.99 -5.30
CA ILE A 478 10.57 19.02 -4.82
C ILE A 478 10.27 18.79 -3.34
N THR A 479 10.24 19.87 -2.57
CA THR A 479 9.84 19.90 -1.14
C THR A 479 8.68 20.86 -0.91
N TRP A 480 7.98 20.83 0.22
CA TRP A 480 7.02 21.87 0.65
C TRP A 480 5.86 22.26 -0.32
N ALA A 481 5.71 21.58 -1.46
CA ALA A 481 4.72 21.86 -2.49
C ALA A 481 4.24 20.56 -3.16
N THR A 482 2.98 20.55 -3.60
CA THR A 482 2.43 19.50 -4.46
C THR A 482 2.67 19.84 -5.92
N TRP A 483 3.19 18.89 -6.70
CA TRP A 483 3.41 19.03 -8.13
C TRP A 483 2.53 18.08 -8.94
N VAL A 484 2.48 18.31 -10.25
CA VAL A 484 1.96 17.37 -11.24
C VAL A 484 3.06 17.05 -12.24
N GLU A 485 3.37 15.76 -12.36
CA GLU A 485 4.33 15.25 -13.33
C GLU A 485 3.69 15.20 -14.71
N VAL A 486 4.32 15.86 -15.68
CA VAL A 486 3.82 15.98 -17.04
C VAL A 486 4.92 15.56 -18.00
N ASN A 487 4.57 14.68 -18.95
CA ASN A 487 5.49 14.26 -20.01
C ASN A 487 5.97 15.47 -20.85
N PRO A 488 7.23 15.51 -21.33
CA PRO A 488 7.74 16.62 -22.13
C PRO A 488 6.92 16.93 -23.39
N GLN A 489 6.40 15.90 -24.08
CA GLN A 489 5.55 16.07 -25.26
C GLN A 489 4.25 16.79 -24.87
N THR A 490 3.57 16.30 -23.84
CA THR A 490 2.32 16.87 -23.33
C THR A 490 2.53 18.30 -22.80
N ALA A 491 3.66 18.55 -22.13
CA ALA A 491 4.01 19.88 -21.66
C ALA A 491 4.23 20.85 -22.83
N HIS A 492 4.94 20.42 -23.88
CA HIS A 492 5.13 21.20 -25.10
C HIS A 492 3.80 21.53 -25.79
N ASP A 493 2.93 20.52 -25.98
CA ASP A 493 1.65 20.69 -26.66
C ASP A 493 0.69 21.62 -25.89
N LEU A 494 0.80 21.65 -24.56
CA LEU A 494 0.02 22.54 -23.69
C LEU A 494 0.73 23.87 -23.39
N GLY A 495 1.95 24.09 -23.89
CA GLY A 495 2.75 25.29 -23.62
C GLY A 495 3.06 25.50 -22.13
N LEU A 496 3.37 24.41 -21.41
CA LEU A 496 3.69 24.40 -19.99
C LEU A 496 5.20 24.42 -19.76
N ILE A 497 5.62 25.17 -18.74
CA ILE A 497 6.99 25.22 -18.25
C ILE A 497 7.03 24.64 -16.84
N GLY A 498 7.98 23.75 -16.56
CA GLY A 498 8.14 23.11 -15.25
C GLY A 498 9.59 23.09 -14.77
N ASP A 499 10.30 24.19 -14.97
CA ASP A 499 11.65 24.41 -14.44
C ASP A 499 11.60 25.09 -13.06
N GLN A 500 12.66 25.80 -12.65
CA GLN A 500 12.70 26.50 -11.37
C GLN A 500 11.60 27.56 -11.20
N GLU A 501 11.10 28.15 -12.29
CA GLU A 501 9.93 29.03 -12.30
C GLU A 501 8.76 28.35 -13.03
N ALA A 502 8.28 27.25 -12.45
CA ALA A 502 7.23 26.44 -13.04
C ALA A 502 5.88 27.18 -13.14
N ASP A 503 5.15 26.88 -14.21
CA ASP A 503 3.75 27.22 -14.35
C ASP A 503 2.92 26.50 -13.27
N VAL A 504 1.90 27.19 -12.77
CA VAL A 504 0.85 26.56 -11.97
C VAL A 504 -0.34 26.23 -12.86
N VAL A 505 -0.82 25.00 -12.75
CA VAL A 505 -1.98 24.50 -13.48
C VAL A 505 -3.11 24.12 -12.53
N ALA A 506 -4.34 24.27 -13.01
CA ALA A 506 -5.49 23.63 -12.43
C ALA A 506 -5.58 22.22 -13.04
N VAL A 507 -5.44 21.20 -12.19
CA VAL A 507 -5.74 19.82 -12.53
C VAL A 507 -7.21 19.61 -12.26
N GLU A 508 -7.99 19.36 -13.31
CA GLU A 508 -9.46 19.32 -13.24
C GLU A 508 -9.98 17.93 -13.58
N SER A 509 -10.88 17.41 -12.76
CA SER A 509 -11.67 16.19 -13.02
C SER A 509 -13.18 16.53 -13.03
N PRO A 510 -14.07 15.56 -13.30
CA PRO A 510 -15.51 15.76 -13.10
C PRO A 510 -15.91 16.07 -11.65
N PHE A 511 -15.04 15.78 -10.67
CA PHE A 511 -15.36 15.84 -9.24
C PHE A 511 -14.79 17.08 -8.55
N GLY A 512 -13.79 17.73 -9.14
CA GLY A 512 -13.15 18.89 -8.54
C GLY A 512 -11.95 19.39 -9.32
N ALA A 513 -11.28 20.37 -8.74
CA ALA A 513 -10.05 20.93 -9.27
C ALA A 513 -9.08 21.24 -8.14
N VAL A 514 -7.78 21.05 -8.39
CA VAL A 514 -6.70 21.46 -7.50
C VAL A 514 -5.63 22.21 -8.26
N GLU A 515 -4.90 23.07 -7.57
CA GLU A 515 -3.73 23.75 -8.13
C GLU A 515 -2.47 22.96 -7.79
N ALA A 516 -1.60 22.76 -8.78
CA ALA A 516 -0.30 22.11 -8.59
C ALA A 516 0.76 22.78 -9.47
N VAL A 517 2.01 22.74 -9.01
CA VAL A 517 3.15 23.20 -9.83
C VAL A 517 3.47 22.15 -10.89
N VAL A 518 3.77 22.58 -12.11
CA VAL A 518 4.16 21.65 -13.18
C VAL A 518 5.59 21.16 -12.94
N PHE A 519 5.78 19.85 -12.99
CA PHE A 519 7.10 19.22 -13.09
C PHE A 519 7.19 18.46 -14.42
N VAL A 520 8.02 18.94 -15.34
CA VAL A 520 8.16 18.30 -16.65
C VAL A 520 9.19 17.19 -16.56
N SER A 521 8.78 15.94 -16.81
CA SER A 521 9.66 14.77 -16.72
C SER A 521 9.22 13.63 -17.64
N PRO A 522 10.16 12.88 -18.25
CA PRO A 522 9.85 11.66 -19.00
C PRO A 522 9.38 10.49 -18.10
N SER A 523 9.30 10.69 -16.78
CA SER A 523 8.86 9.68 -15.80
C SER A 523 7.41 9.21 -15.96
N VAL A 524 6.63 9.81 -16.86
CA VAL A 524 5.25 9.40 -17.19
C VAL A 524 5.02 9.41 -18.71
N PRO A 525 4.16 8.53 -19.26
CA PRO A 525 3.72 8.58 -20.65
C PRO A 525 2.96 9.86 -21.02
N PRO A 526 2.86 10.23 -22.31
CA PRO A 526 2.17 11.44 -22.76
C PRO A 526 0.68 11.54 -22.35
N ASP A 527 -0.01 10.42 -22.20
CA ASP A 527 -1.43 10.35 -21.83
C ASP A 527 -1.65 10.20 -20.31
N VAL A 528 -0.60 10.30 -19.50
CA VAL A 528 -0.64 10.14 -18.04
C VAL A 528 -0.07 11.37 -17.35
N VAL A 529 -0.69 11.76 -16.24
CA VAL A 529 -0.13 12.71 -15.27
C VAL A 529 -0.10 12.09 -13.89
N ALA A 530 0.95 12.34 -13.14
CA ALA A 530 1.09 11.79 -11.79
C ALA A 530 1.15 12.89 -10.73
N MET A 531 0.58 12.64 -9.56
CA MET A 531 0.56 13.59 -8.45
C MET A 531 0.83 12.90 -7.11
N PRO A 532 1.75 13.42 -6.26
CA PRO A 532 2.00 12.86 -4.95
C PRO A 532 0.84 13.14 -4.00
N MET A 533 0.51 12.15 -3.17
CA MET A 533 -0.32 12.30 -1.99
C MET A 533 0.52 12.87 -0.83
N GLY A 534 -0.16 13.35 0.21
CA GLY A 534 0.46 13.68 1.50
C GLY A 534 0.44 15.15 1.89
N GLN A 535 0.09 16.04 0.96
CA GLN A 535 -0.23 17.45 1.25
C GLN A 535 -1.73 17.71 1.00
N GLY A 536 -2.17 18.94 1.26
CA GLY A 536 -3.56 19.37 1.06
C GLY A 536 -4.45 19.26 2.30
N HIS A 537 -3.87 19.15 3.48
CA HIS A 537 -4.60 19.21 4.75
C HIS A 537 -5.24 20.59 4.95
N ARG A 538 -6.50 20.62 5.35
CA ARG A 538 -7.23 21.84 5.74
C ARG A 538 -6.95 22.19 7.19
N THR A 539 -6.85 21.19 8.06
CA THR A 539 -6.49 21.32 9.48
C THR A 539 -5.51 20.21 9.84
N PHE A 540 -4.44 20.55 10.57
CA PHE A 540 -3.52 19.60 11.18
C PHE A 540 -2.58 20.41 12.11
N THR A 541 -1.27 20.45 11.81
CA THR A 541 -0.32 21.38 12.42
C THR A 541 0.02 22.54 11.48
N ARG A 542 0.71 23.57 12.01
CA ARG A 542 1.18 24.74 11.24
C ARG A 542 2.03 24.42 10.01
N TYR A 543 2.56 23.20 9.90
CA TYR A 543 3.40 22.78 8.78
C TYR A 543 2.58 22.19 7.62
N ALA A 544 1.43 21.59 7.91
CA ALA A 544 0.59 20.91 6.92
C ALA A 544 -0.65 21.70 6.51
N THR A 545 -1.22 22.51 7.42
CA THR A 545 -2.44 23.28 7.17
C THR A 545 -2.29 24.24 5.99
N GLY A 546 -3.19 24.13 5.01
CA GLY A 546 -3.27 25.02 3.86
C GLY A 546 -2.08 24.91 2.91
N ARG A 547 -1.36 23.78 2.95
CA ARG A 547 -0.16 23.56 2.12
C ARG A 547 -0.42 22.52 1.05
N GLY A 548 -0.03 22.85 -0.18
CA GLY A 548 -0.14 21.96 -1.33
C GLY A 548 -1.59 21.59 -1.66
N ALA A 549 -1.74 20.45 -2.30
CA ALA A 549 -3.01 19.91 -2.76
C ALA A 549 -3.11 18.41 -2.47
N ASN A 550 -4.32 17.95 -2.20
CA ASN A 550 -4.64 16.54 -2.03
C ASN A 550 -5.27 16.00 -3.33
N PRO A 551 -4.60 15.09 -4.07
CA PRO A 551 -5.12 14.56 -5.32
C PRO A 551 -6.41 13.74 -5.16
N LEU A 552 -6.73 13.27 -3.95
CA LEU A 552 -7.96 12.50 -3.68
C LEU A 552 -9.23 13.36 -3.81
N THR A 553 -9.11 14.69 -3.83
CA THR A 553 -10.21 15.60 -4.16
C THR A 553 -10.62 15.52 -5.64
N LEU A 554 -9.75 15.00 -6.51
CA LEU A 554 -10.03 14.79 -7.92
C LEU A 554 -10.67 13.42 -8.19
N VAL A 555 -10.56 12.47 -7.28
CA VAL A 555 -10.91 11.07 -7.48
C VAL A 555 -12.42 10.85 -7.33
N GLY A 556 -12.97 9.99 -8.18
CA GLY A 556 -14.36 9.58 -8.14
C GLY A 556 -14.68 8.50 -7.10
N ALA A 557 -15.80 7.81 -7.31
CA ALA A 557 -16.30 6.76 -6.42
C ALA A 557 -16.27 5.36 -7.07
N ARG A 558 -15.38 5.16 -8.06
CA ARG A 558 -15.13 3.85 -8.68
C ARG A 558 -14.47 2.90 -7.69
N GLU A 559 -14.81 1.62 -7.83
CA GLU A 559 -14.29 0.55 -6.99
C GLU A 559 -13.82 -0.64 -7.81
N ASP A 560 -12.92 -1.43 -7.25
CA ASP A 560 -12.66 -2.80 -7.69
C ASP A 560 -13.93 -3.63 -7.48
N ALA A 561 -14.42 -4.27 -8.54
CA ALA A 561 -15.74 -4.92 -8.53
C ALA A 561 -15.84 -6.05 -7.49
N GLU A 562 -14.73 -6.77 -7.27
CA GLU A 562 -14.66 -7.92 -6.38
C GLU A 562 -14.57 -7.50 -4.92
N THR A 563 -13.65 -6.60 -4.60
CA THR A 563 -13.30 -6.25 -3.21
C THR A 563 -14.04 -5.03 -2.69
N GLY A 564 -14.60 -4.20 -3.57
CA GLY A 564 -15.20 -2.92 -3.21
C GLY A 564 -14.16 -1.87 -2.80
N ALA A 565 -12.87 -2.10 -3.04
CA ALA A 565 -11.79 -1.17 -2.72
C ALA A 565 -11.78 0.03 -3.66
N LEU A 566 -11.36 1.20 -3.18
CA LEU A 566 -11.29 2.42 -3.97
C LEU A 566 -10.34 2.26 -5.16
N ALA A 567 -10.85 2.47 -6.37
CA ALA A 567 -10.05 2.50 -7.58
C ALA A 567 -9.42 3.90 -7.77
N TRP A 568 -8.48 4.27 -6.90
CA TRP A 568 -7.94 5.62 -6.78
C TRP A 568 -7.16 6.12 -8.01
N ALA A 569 -6.70 5.23 -8.90
CA ALA A 569 -6.06 5.58 -10.17
C ALA A 569 -7.02 5.47 -11.38
N SER A 570 -8.33 5.42 -11.16
CA SER A 570 -9.35 5.26 -12.21
C SER A 570 -10.08 6.56 -12.56
N THR A 571 -9.36 7.68 -12.57
CA THR A 571 -9.93 9.00 -12.90
C THR A 571 -9.16 9.67 -14.03
N ARG A 572 -9.88 10.30 -14.95
CA ARG A 572 -9.33 11.16 -15.99
C ARG A 572 -9.36 12.63 -15.57
N VAL A 573 -8.37 13.38 -16.04
CA VAL A 573 -8.21 14.80 -15.80
C VAL A 573 -7.84 15.57 -17.06
N ARG A 574 -7.94 16.89 -16.97
CA ARG A 574 -7.32 17.83 -17.91
C ARG A 574 -6.48 18.85 -17.14
N LEU A 575 -5.47 19.40 -17.80
CA LEU A 575 -4.67 20.48 -17.25
C LEU A 575 -5.12 21.80 -17.86
N ARG A 576 -5.37 22.80 -17.03
CA ARG A 576 -5.66 24.18 -17.47
C ARG A 576 -4.63 25.13 -16.88
N LYS A 577 -3.97 25.91 -17.75
CA LYS A 577 -3.01 26.92 -17.34
C LYS A 577 -3.72 28.04 -16.55
N ILE A 578 -3.17 28.41 -15.39
CA ILE A 578 -3.73 29.48 -14.54
C ILE A 578 -3.14 30.86 -14.91
N GLY A 579 -1.97 30.88 -15.55
CA GLY A 579 -1.30 32.12 -15.97
C GLY A 579 -0.40 32.73 -14.89
N ARG A 580 -0.10 31.98 -13.82
CA ARG A 580 0.91 32.35 -12.82
C ARG A 580 2.06 31.35 -12.84
N ARG A 581 3.27 31.83 -12.55
CA ARG A 581 4.46 31.02 -12.27
C ARG A 581 4.89 31.21 -10.83
N VAL A 582 5.50 30.17 -10.27
CA VAL A 582 6.04 30.21 -8.92
C VAL A 582 7.43 29.62 -8.91
N ARG A 583 8.28 30.13 -8.03
CA ARG A 583 9.56 29.50 -7.78
C ARG A 583 9.34 28.20 -7.04
N VAL A 584 9.72 27.09 -7.64
CA VAL A 584 9.56 25.76 -7.04
C VAL A 584 10.71 25.52 -6.05
N PRO A 585 10.41 25.06 -4.82
CA PRO A 585 11.43 24.60 -3.86
C PRO A 585 12.01 23.25 -4.30
N ILE A 586 12.84 23.30 -5.34
CA ILE A 586 13.52 22.16 -5.95
C ILE A 586 15.02 22.22 -5.60
N MET A 587 15.59 21.11 -5.13
CA MET A 587 16.99 21.08 -4.69
C MET A 587 17.98 20.76 -5.82
N GLN A 588 17.52 20.13 -6.91
CA GLN A 588 18.35 19.92 -8.09
C GLN A 588 18.51 21.19 -8.94
N GLY A 589 19.66 21.29 -9.63
CA GLY A 589 19.88 22.33 -10.64
C GLY A 589 19.02 22.12 -11.90
N ASN A 590 19.21 22.96 -12.92
CA ASN A 590 18.55 22.77 -14.21
C ASN A 590 19.11 21.54 -14.93
N VAL A 591 18.42 20.41 -14.81
CA VAL A 591 18.71 19.19 -15.59
C VAL A 591 17.75 19.15 -16.77
N SER A 592 18.27 19.12 -17.99
CA SER A 592 17.42 18.97 -19.18
C SER A 592 16.78 17.58 -19.20
N PRO A 593 15.46 17.45 -19.40
CA PRO A 593 14.82 16.16 -19.57
C PRO A 593 15.48 15.37 -20.70
N ILE A 594 15.84 14.10 -20.46
CA ILE A 594 16.31 13.20 -21.52
C ILE A 594 15.14 13.00 -22.50
N GLN A 595 15.36 13.27 -23.80
CA GLN A 595 14.31 13.36 -24.82
C GLN A 595 13.78 12.01 -25.37
N GLU A 596 14.21 10.85 -24.87
CA GLU A 596 13.81 9.56 -25.46
C GLU A 596 12.69 8.87 -24.67
N ALA A 597 11.45 9.06 -25.15
CA ALA A 597 10.22 8.56 -24.54
C ALA A 597 9.75 7.19 -25.07
N SER A 598 10.66 6.24 -25.32
CA SER A 598 10.23 4.90 -25.73
C SER A 598 10.74 3.75 -24.85
N TRP A 599 11.78 3.96 -24.06
CA TRP A 599 12.36 2.98 -23.15
C TRP A 599 13.56 3.59 -22.44
N ILE A 600 13.76 3.27 -21.16
CA ILE A 600 15.00 3.59 -20.45
C ILE A 600 15.62 2.27 -20.01
N GLN A 601 16.65 1.82 -20.75
CA GLN A 601 17.56 0.81 -20.24
C GLN A 601 18.50 1.51 -19.26
N ILE A 602 18.22 1.36 -17.97
CA ILE A 602 19.05 1.93 -16.91
C ILE A 602 20.25 0.99 -16.79
N ALA A 603 21.38 1.40 -17.36
CA ALA A 603 22.56 0.58 -17.68
C ALA A 603 22.85 -0.58 -16.68
N GLY A 604 23.05 -1.79 -17.22
CA GLY A 604 23.73 -2.88 -16.53
C GLY A 604 25.26 -2.72 -16.61
N PRO A 605 26.04 -3.41 -15.76
CA PRO A 605 27.49 -3.21 -15.59
C PRO A 605 28.38 -3.57 -16.80
N GLU A 606 27.84 -3.82 -17.99
CA GLU A 606 28.64 -4.19 -19.17
C GLU A 606 29.22 -2.98 -19.94
N LYS A 607 29.10 -1.75 -19.40
CA LYS A 607 29.73 -0.55 -19.96
C LYS A 607 30.39 0.34 -18.90
N ALA A 608 31.22 -0.24 -18.04
CA ALA A 608 32.21 0.49 -17.25
C ALA A 608 33.57 -0.18 -17.36
#